data_AF-A0A960X260-F1
#
_entry.id   AF-A0A960X260-F1
#
_cell.length_a   1.000
_cell.length_b   1.000
_cell.length_c   1.000
_cell.angle_alpha   90.00
_cell.angle_beta   90.00
_cell.angle_gamma   90.00
#
_symmetry.space_group_name_H-M   'P 1'
#
loop_
_entity.id
_entity.type
_entity.pdbx_description
1 polymer ?
#
loop_
_entity_poly.entity_id
_entity_poly.type
_entity_poly.pdbx_seq_one_letter_code
_entity_poly.pdbx_strand_id
1 'polypeptide(L)'
;MISFLKNFWHRRWLRVVVYTLVSLLLVAVLLYQWINWKGARAWQAAQDRYSADGETLDIAKLLPQPIPEVQNYGAIPLLRDIALESGSDARHRLGELELGSSSERPALADGVTRGQAIDLKAWEKWLRAEERWALPEAEGNPAATILQMLKSKDEVVKPLVAALDRRGCRWIPEWEDAALPGNFFAIPMPHYQPVQRMARYLCLRSVVAAQLGDARQAHDLVRVQLRLAQASLEDPFLIGELVGAAVLKMAMSSIWEICRLHVGTVDDFRVLSEELAEFDLHAAVLRACRTELAGAVGTLQWLKSANQKGALLMAAEPKQSSQLDRLGRLIPSGWVDLNMATLVDLEH
;
A
#
# COMPACT_ATOMS: atom_id res chain seq x y z
N MET A 1 7.65 -6.48 79.82
CA MET A 1 6.24 -6.42 79.37
C MET A 1 6.04 -5.64 78.06
N ILE A 2 6.80 -4.55 77.81
CA ILE A 2 6.66 -3.72 76.59
C ILE A 2 7.19 -4.39 75.29
N SER A 3 8.19 -5.28 75.36
CA SER A 3 8.71 -5.98 74.17
C SER A 3 7.79 -7.11 73.67
N PHE A 4 7.07 -7.79 74.56
CA PHE A 4 6.15 -8.88 74.23
C PHE A 4 4.91 -8.37 73.49
N LEU A 5 4.34 -7.24 73.95
CA LEU A 5 3.22 -6.57 73.29
C LEU A 5 3.60 -6.00 71.90
N LYS A 6 4.82 -5.43 71.75
CA LYS A 6 5.35 -4.99 70.44
C LYS A 6 5.51 -6.16 69.45
N ASN A 7 6.07 -7.29 69.89
CA ASN A 7 6.22 -8.47 69.04
C ASN A 7 4.88 -9.13 68.67
N PHE A 8 3.88 -9.09 69.55
CA PHE A 8 2.56 -9.65 69.28
C PHE A 8 1.74 -8.77 68.32
N TRP A 9 1.83 -7.44 68.46
CA TRP A 9 1.26 -6.47 67.53
C TRP A 9 1.92 -6.57 66.15
N HIS A 10 3.25 -6.67 66.10
CA HIS A 10 3.98 -6.86 64.85
C HIS A 10 3.58 -8.16 64.13
N ARG A 11 3.36 -9.27 64.85
CA ARG A 11 2.89 -10.54 64.27
C ARG A 11 1.43 -10.54 63.83
N ARG A 12 0.55 -9.74 64.44
CA ARG A 12 -0.84 -9.57 63.99
C ARG A 12 -0.91 -8.70 62.74
N TRP A 13 -0.24 -7.56 62.72
CA TRP A 13 -0.17 -6.70 61.55
C TRP A 13 0.53 -7.36 60.37
N LEU A 14 1.61 -8.10 60.60
CA LEU A 14 2.26 -8.89 59.57
C LEU A 14 1.29 -9.92 58.95
N ARG A 15 0.49 -10.62 59.76
CA ARG A 15 -0.53 -11.56 59.25
C ARG A 15 -1.59 -10.86 58.43
N VAL A 16 -2.11 -9.71 58.90
CA VAL A 16 -3.10 -8.93 58.14
C VAL A 16 -2.53 -8.48 56.81
N VAL A 17 -1.31 -7.92 56.78
CA VAL A 17 -0.63 -7.51 55.54
C VAL A 17 -0.45 -8.70 54.60
N VAL A 18 0.00 -9.85 55.10
CA VAL A 18 0.16 -11.07 54.29
C VAL A 18 -1.17 -11.54 53.71
N TYR A 19 -2.24 -11.62 54.52
CA TYR A 19 -3.57 -12.03 54.02
C TYR A 19 -4.15 -11.06 53.01
N THR A 20 -3.93 -9.75 53.20
CA THR A 20 -4.34 -8.74 52.22
C THR A 20 -3.57 -8.92 50.91
N LEU A 21 -2.24 -9.08 50.97
CA LEU A 21 -1.42 -9.32 49.77
C LEU A 21 -1.81 -10.60 49.04
N VAL A 22 -2.07 -11.70 49.76
CA VAL A 22 -2.54 -12.97 49.18
C VAL A 22 -3.92 -12.80 48.54
N SER A 23 -4.84 -12.10 49.21
CA SER A 23 -6.17 -11.81 48.66
C SER A 23 -6.09 -10.98 47.38
N LEU A 24 -5.27 -9.92 47.38
CA LEU A 24 -5.05 -9.09 46.19
C LEU A 24 -4.44 -9.89 45.05
N LEU A 25 -3.44 -10.74 45.34
CA LEU A 25 -2.85 -11.63 44.35
C LEU A 25 -3.88 -12.60 43.78
N LEU A 26 -4.74 -13.19 44.62
CA LEU A 26 -5.79 -14.10 44.17
C LEU A 26 -6.80 -13.39 43.26
N VAL A 27 -7.24 -12.18 43.63
CA VAL A 27 -8.12 -11.37 42.79
C VAL A 27 -7.45 -11.04 41.45
N ALA A 28 -6.17 -10.67 41.45
CA ALA A 28 -5.43 -10.40 40.23
C ALA A 28 -5.34 -11.63 39.31
N VAL A 29 -5.07 -12.81 39.86
CA VAL A 29 -5.06 -14.08 39.11
C VAL A 29 -6.44 -14.41 38.54
N LEU A 30 -7.50 -14.26 39.34
CA LEU A 30 -8.88 -14.50 38.88
C LEU A 30 -9.27 -13.55 37.75
N LEU A 31 -8.94 -12.27 37.87
CA LEU A 31 -9.16 -11.29 36.79
C LEU A 31 -8.38 -11.65 35.53
N TYR A 32 -7.11 -12.04 35.68
CA TYR A 32 -6.27 -12.47 34.56
C TYR A 32 -6.90 -13.66 33.81
N GLN A 33 -7.32 -14.68 34.55
CA GLN A 33 -7.97 -15.86 33.97
C GLN A 33 -9.34 -15.54 33.36
N TRP A 34 -10.11 -14.64 33.98
CA TRP A 34 -11.38 -14.18 33.45
C TRP A 34 -11.21 -13.42 32.12
N ILE A 35 -10.20 -12.56 31.99
CA ILE A 35 -9.88 -11.86 30.74
C ILE A 35 -9.48 -12.88 29.65
N ASN A 36 -8.62 -13.85 29.97
CA ASN A 36 -8.25 -14.92 29.05
C ASN A 36 -9.45 -15.73 28.56
N TRP A 37 -10.32 -16.15 29.48
CA TRP A 37 -11.52 -16.91 29.15
C TRP A 37 -12.50 -16.08 28.31
N LYS A 38 -12.77 -14.83 28.72
CA LYS A 38 -13.68 -13.93 28.01
C LYS A 38 -13.17 -13.65 26.58
N GLY A 39 -11.88 -13.34 26.46
CA GLY A 39 -11.25 -13.07 25.17
C GLY A 39 -11.27 -14.26 24.23
N ALA A 40 -10.90 -15.44 24.70
CA ALA A 40 -10.95 -16.66 23.89
C ALA A 40 -12.36 -16.96 23.38
N ARG A 41 -13.39 -16.78 24.21
CA ARG A 41 -14.79 -16.96 23.78
C ARG A 41 -15.26 -15.91 22.77
N ALA A 42 -14.90 -14.64 22.99
CA ALA A 42 -15.22 -13.57 22.06
C ALA A 42 -14.57 -13.79 20.69
N TRP A 43 -13.29 -14.20 20.69
CA TRP A 43 -12.55 -14.51 19.48
C TRP A 43 -13.10 -15.70 18.72
N GLN A 44 -13.48 -16.78 19.42
CA GLN A 44 -14.15 -17.91 18.76
C GLN A 44 -15.47 -17.48 18.13
N ALA A 45 -16.31 -16.75 18.87
CA ALA A 45 -17.59 -16.28 18.35
C ALA A 45 -17.45 -15.33 17.14
N ALA A 46 -16.41 -14.48 17.12
CA ALA A 46 -16.11 -13.60 15.99
C ALA A 46 -15.68 -14.40 14.75
N GLN A 47 -14.79 -15.40 14.92
CA GLN A 47 -14.40 -16.29 13.82
C GLN A 47 -15.59 -17.07 13.27
N ASP A 48 -16.45 -17.61 14.14
CA ASP A 48 -17.62 -18.38 13.73
C ASP A 48 -18.60 -17.52 12.91
N ARG A 49 -18.83 -16.26 13.32
CA ARG A 49 -19.64 -15.29 12.56
C ARG A 49 -19.02 -14.98 11.21
N TYR A 50 -17.76 -14.54 11.19
CA TYR A 50 -17.05 -14.17 9.97
C TYR A 50 -17.02 -15.33 8.95
N SER A 51 -16.80 -16.55 9.44
CA SER A 51 -16.83 -17.76 8.60
C SER A 51 -18.24 -18.09 8.08
N ALA A 52 -19.28 -17.81 8.86
CA ALA A 52 -20.68 -18.03 8.45
C ALA A 52 -21.09 -17.12 7.28
N ASP A 53 -20.48 -15.94 7.17
CA ASP A 53 -20.66 -15.02 6.04
C ASP A 53 -19.82 -15.39 4.81
N GLY A 54 -19.09 -16.51 4.88
CA GLY A 54 -18.26 -17.03 3.79
C GLY A 54 -16.90 -16.33 3.65
N GLU A 55 -16.53 -15.51 4.63
CA GLU A 55 -15.26 -14.79 4.67
C GLU A 55 -14.13 -15.64 5.26
N THR A 56 -12.88 -15.21 5.05
CA THR A 56 -11.71 -15.91 5.57
C THR A 56 -10.62 -14.95 6.04
N LEU A 57 -9.97 -15.32 7.15
CA LEU A 57 -8.80 -14.62 7.68
C LEU A 57 -7.48 -15.28 7.25
N ASP A 58 -7.57 -16.25 6.34
CA ASP A 58 -6.41 -16.91 5.76
C ASP A 58 -5.89 -16.07 4.58
N ILE A 59 -4.83 -15.31 4.83
CA ILE A 59 -4.22 -14.40 3.84
C ILE A 59 -3.90 -15.15 2.54
N ALA A 60 -3.41 -16.39 2.61
CA ALA A 60 -3.03 -17.15 1.42
C ALA A 60 -4.21 -17.39 0.47
N LYS A 61 -5.44 -17.49 0.99
CA LYS A 61 -6.66 -17.63 0.18
C LYS A 61 -7.16 -16.31 -0.41
N LEU A 62 -6.70 -15.18 0.14
CA LEU A 62 -7.02 -13.85 -0.33
C LEU A 62 -6.00 -13.34 -1.36
N LEU A 63 -4.80 -13.94 -1.38
CA LEU A 63 -3.79 -13.62 -2.37
C LEU A 63 -4.30 -13.95 -3.77
N PRO A 64 -4.05 -13.05 -4.72
CA PRO A 64 -4.61 -13.22 -6.05
C PRO A 64 -3.75 -14.22 -6.85
N GLN A 65 -4.38 -15.00 -7.74
CA GLN A 65 -3.73 -16.11 -8.45
C GLN A 65 -2.58 -15.67 -9.38
N PRO A 66 -1.54 -16.52 -9.55
CA PRO A 66 -0.37 -16.20 -10.35
C PRO A 66 -0.69 -16.01 -11.84
N ILE A 67 0.05 -15.12 -12.52
CA ILE A 67 -0.05 -14.94 -13.97
C ILE A 67 1.16 -15.60 -14.64
N PRO A 68 0.99 -16.46 -15.66
CA PRO A 68 2.11 -17.03 -16.39
C PRO A 68 3.09 -15.94 -16.86
N GLU A 69 4.39 -16.14 -16.62
CA GLU A 69 5.41 -15.09 -16.79
C GLU A 69 5.43 -14.45 -18.20
N VAL A 70 5.14 -15.25 -19.24
CA VAL A 70 5.06 -14.80 -20.64
C VAL A 70 3.93 -13.80 -20.86
N GLN A 71 2.85 -13.91 -20.09
CA GLN A 71 1.67 -13.04 -20.15
C GLN A 71 1.73 -11.88 -19.14
N ASN A 72 2.63 -11.95 -18.16
CA ASN A 72 2.79 -10.95 -17.11
C ASN A 72 3.71 -9.79 -17.58
N TYR A 73 3.12 -8.61 -17.72
CA TYR A 73 3.82 -7.36 -18.03
C TYR A 73 4.80 -6.95 -16.93
N GLY A 74 4.49 -7.20 -15.65
CA GLY A 74 5.41 -6.90 -14.54
C GLY A 74 6.67 -7.77 -14.52
N ALA A 75 6.67 -8.89 -15.26
CA ALA A 75 7.83 -9.76 -15.43
C ALA A 75 8.83 -9.27 -16.49
N ILE A 76 8.59 -8.14 -17.16
CA ILE A 76 9.56 -7.61 -18.14
C ILE A 76 10.88 -7.22 -17.44
N PRO A 77 12.04 -7.33 -18.11
CA PRO A 77 13.34 -7.08 -17.48
C PRO A 77 13.53 -5.69 -16.84
N LEU A 78 12.74 -4.70 -17.26
CA LEU A 78 12.78 -3.35 -16.70
C LEU A 78 12.04 -3.24 -15.36
N LEU A 79 10.95 -4.00 -15.17
CA LEU A 79 10.09 -3.98 -13.97
C LEU A 79 10.35 -5.13 -13.01
N ARG A 80 11.03 -6.18 -13.47
CA ARG A 80 11.34 -7.36 -12.66
C ARG A 80 12.05 -6.95 -11.36
N ASP A 81 11.66 -7.61 -10.28
CA ASP A 81 12.20 -7.44 -8.92
C ASP A 81 11.97 -6.04 -8.31
N ILE A 82 11.22 -5.15 -8.97
CA ILE A 82 10.97 -3.80 -8.44
C ILE A 82 10.32 -3.83 -7.05
N ALA A 83 9.58 -4.89 -6.73
CA ALA A 83 8.93 -5.09 -5.43
C ALA A 83 9.87 -5.65 -4.34
N LEU A 84 11.03 -6.21 -4.68
CA LEU A 84 12.00 -6.72 -3.71
C LEU A 84 12.89 -5.63 -3.14
N GLU A 85 13.23 -5.67 -1.86
CA GLU A 85 14.25 -4.76 -1.31
C GLU A 85 15.59 -4.83 -2.07
N SER A 86 15.99 -6.02 -2.54
CA SER A 86 17.19 -6.22 -3.36
C SER A 86 17.08 -5.68 -4.79
N GLY A 87 15.87 -5.41 -5.30
CA GLY A 87 15.62 -4.89 -6.65
C GLY A 87 15.95 -3.41 -6.84
N SER A 88 17.03 -2.92 -6.20
CA SER A 88 17.46 -1.52 -6.27
C SER A 88 17.77 -1.09 -7.70
N ASP A 89 18.26 -1.99 -8.55
CA ASP A 89 18.70 -1.66 -9.91
C ASP A 89 17.52 -1.34 -10.83
N ALA A 90 16.42 -2.09 -10.73
CA ALA A 90 15.17 -1.76 -11.45
C ALA A 90 14.64 -0.39 -10.99
N ARG A 91 14.56 -0.17 -9.67
CA ARG A 91 14.10 1.11 -9.12
C ARG A 91 15.00 2.29 -9.49
N HIS A 92 16.31 2.09 -9.51
CA HIS A 92 17.28 3.14 -9.88
C HIS A 92 17.10 3.54 -11.35
N ARG A 93 17.02 2.56 -12.26
CA ARG A 93 16.76 2.81 -13.69
C ARG A 93 15.45 3.56 -13.91
N LEU A 94 14.38 3.17 -13.23
CA LEU A 94 13.08 3.85 -13.31
C LEU A 94 13.08 5.22 -12.62
N GLY A 95 13.95 5.41 -11.63
CA GLY A 95 14.19 6.69 -10.96
C GLY A 95 14.62 7.78 -11.93
N GLU A 96 15.17 7.44 -13.10
CA GLU A 96 15.48 8.38 -14.17
C GLU A 96 14.27 9.12 -14.74
N LEU A 97 13.06 8.55 -14.58
CA LEU A 97 11.80 9.14 -15.03
C LEU A 97 11.22 10.16 -14.03
N GLU A 98 11.89 10.42 -12.91
CA GLU A 98 11.43 11.42 -11.95
C GLU A 98 11.49 12.83 -12.55
N LEU A 99 10.31 13.46 -12.68
CA LEU A 99 10.19 14.83 -13.21
C LEU A 99 10.78 15.90 -12.29
N GLY A 100 10.89 15.63 -10.98
CA GLY A 100 11.34 16.60 -9.98
C GLY A 100 10.53 16.52 -8.68
N SER A 101 11.01 17.21 -7.66
CA SER A 101 10.46 17.16 -6.29
C SER A 101 10.23 18.53 -5.65
N SER A 102 10.43 19.63 -6.37
CA SER A 102 10.16 20.95 -5.80
C SER A 102 8.68 21.14 -5.47
N SER A 103 8.40 22.05 -4.55
CA SER A 103 7.05 22.47 -4.19
C SER A 103 6.34 23.12 -5.40
N GLU A 104 5.01 23.24 -5.31
CA GLU A 104 4.19 23.94 -6.31
C GLU A 104 4.17 23.29 -7.71
N ARG A 105 4.56 22.01 -7.82
CA ARG A 105 4.40 21.25 -9.06
C ARG A 105 2.95 21.34 -9.58
N PRO A 106 2.74 21.69 -10.86
CA PRO A 106 1.40 21.73 -11.43
C PRO A 106 0.69 20.37 -11.34
N ALA A 107 -0.64 20.36 -11.37
CA ALA A 107 -1.43 19.13 -11.33
C ALA A 107 -1.46 18.43 -12.71
N LEU A 108 -1.33 17.10 -12.73
CA LEU A 108 -1.65 16.27 -13.90
C LEU A 108 -3.06 15.69 -13.83
N ALA A 109 -3.57 15.47 -12.61
CA ALA A 109 -4.67 14.55 -12.36
C ALA A 109 -6.02 15.25 -12.07
N ASP A 110 -6.33 16.32 -12.80
CA ASP A 110 -7.57 17.10 -12.60
C ASP A 110 -8.39 17.30 -13.90
N GLY A 111 -7.91 16.81 -15.04
CA GLY A 111 -8.55 17.05 -16.35
C GLY A 111 -9.98 16.54 -16.43
N VAL A 112 -10.21 15.27 -16.07
CA VAL A 112 -11.56 14.67 -16.03
C VAL A 112 -12.46 15.36 -15.02
N THR A 113 -11.96 15.61 -13.80
CA THR A 113 -12.77 16.13 -12.69
C THR A 113 -13.18 17.59 -12.90
N ARG A 114 -12.29 18.41 -13.47
CA ARG A 114 -12.51 19.85 -13.65
C ARG A 114 -12.87 20.25 -15.08
N GLY A 115 -12.75 19.34 -16.04
CA GLY A 115 -12.90 19.65 -17.47
C GLY A 115 -11.85 20.64 -17.99
N GLN A 116 -10.65 20.66 -17.39
CA GLN A 116 -9.60 21.63 -17.69
C GLN A 116 -8.38 20.99 -18.35
N ALA A 117 -7.89 21.63 -19.41
CA ALA A 117 -6.66 21.21 -20.07
C ALA A 117 -5.46 21.35 -19.13
N ILE A 118 -4.52 20.41 -19.25
CA ILE A 118 -3.27 20.49 -18.51
C ILE A 118 -2.48 21.71 -19.02
N ASP A 119 -2.15 22.61 -18.10
CA ASP A 119 -1.42 23.84 -18.41
C ASP A 119 0.06 23.51 -18.68
N LEU A 120 0.38 23.25 -19.95
CA LEU A 120 1.74 22.96 -20.37
C LEU A 120 2.70 24.15 -20.21
N LYS A 121 2.20 25.40 -20.15
CA LYS A 121 3.05 26.56 -19.87
C LYS A 121 3.50 26.55 -18.42
N ALA A 122 2.58 26.23 -17.49
CA ALA A 122 2.92 26.04 -16.09
C ALA A 122 3.90 24.88 -15.89
N TRP A 123 3.70 23.76 -16.61
CA TRP A 123 4.62 22.62 -16.59
C TRP A 123 6.01 22.97 -17.13
N GLU A 124 6.10 23.65 -18.27
CA GLU A 124 7.39 24.08 -18.83
C GLU A 124 8.13 25.00 -17.85
N LYS A 125 7.43 26.00 -17.29
CA LYS A 125 8.00 26.91 -16.29
C LYS A 125 8.55 26.15 -15.08
N TRP A 126 7.77 25.22 -14.54
CA TRP A 126 8.19 24.41 -13.39
C TRP A 126 9.38 23.50 -13.73
N LEU A 127 9.36 22.83 -14.87
CA LEU A 127 10.45 21.96 -15.34
C LEU A 127 11.76 22.73 -15.60
N ARG A 128 11.70 23.99 -16.04
CA ARG A 128 12.89 24.86 -16.17
C ARG A 128 13.49 25.25 -14.82
N ALA A 129 12.68 25.30 -13.77
CA ALA A 129 13.14 25.58 -12.41
C ALA A 129 13.76 24.34 -11.74
N GLU A 130 13.50 23.13 -12.28
CA GLU A 130 14.14 21.90 -11.81
C GLU A 130 15.56 21.79 -12.35
N GLU A 131 16.56 21.71 -11.46
CA GLU A 131 17.97 21.53 -11.84
C GLU A 131 18.26 20.21 -12.58
N ARG A 132 17.30 19.28 -12.53
CA ARG A 132 17.43 17.93 -13.10
C ARG A 132 17.34 17.89 -14.63
N TRP A 133 16.67 18.86 -15.24
CA TRP A 133 16.35 18.82 -16.67
C TRP A 133 16.94 20.01 -17.42
N ALA A 134 17.69 19.72 -18.49
CA ALA A 134 18.08 20.72 -19.46
C ALA A 134 16.98 20.85 -20.52
N LEU A 135 16.17 21.89 -20.44
CA LEU A 135 15.14 22.16 -21.45
C LEU A 135 15.73 23.00 -22.60
N PRO A 136 15.40 22.69 -23.86
CA PRO A 136 15.82 23.50 -25.01
C PRO A 136 15.24 24.92 -24.91
N GLU A 137 15.80 25.88 -25.64
CA GLU A 137 15.27 27.25 -25.72
C GLU A 137 13.83 27.23 -26.26
N ALA A 138 12.97 28.08 -25.69
CA ALA A 138 11.54 28.02 -25.96
C ALA A 138 11.22 28.57 -27.36
N GLU A 139 10.86 27.70 -28.31
CA GLU A 139 10.34 28.09 -29.63
C GLU A 139 8.85 28.51 -29.61
N GLY A 140 8.30 28.86 -28.44
CA GLY A 140 6.90 29.28 -28.28
C GLY A 140 5.87 28.15 -28.24
N ASN A 141 6.30 26.87 -28.31
CA ASN A 141 5.44 25.69 -28.17
C ASN A 141 5.87 24.84 -26.95
N PRO A 142 5.23 25.02 -25.78
CA PRO A 142 5.55 24.26 -24.57
C PRO A 142 5.47 22.73 -24.74
N ALA A 143 4.52 22.23 -25.54
CA ALA A 143 4.38 20.79 -25.78
C ALA A 143 5.61 20.22 -26.51
N ALA A 144 6.11 20.94 -27.52
CA ALA A 144 7.30 20.54 -28.27
C ALA A 144 8.56 20.58 -27.37
N THR A 145 8.75 21.66 -26.61
CA THR A 145 9.86 21.80 -25.65
C THR A 145 9.88 20.65 -24.65
N ILE A 146 8.74 20.38 -24.00
CA ILE A 146 8.63 19.33 -22.98
C ILE A 146 8.85 17.96 -23.62
N LEU A 147 8.24 17.66 -24.79
CA LEU A 147 8.43 16.37 -25.45
C LEU A 147 9.91 16.14 -25.82
N GLN A 148 10.62 17.17 -26.30
CA GLN A 148 12.04 17.06 -26.61
C GLN A 148 12.87 16.72 -25.36
N MET A 149 12.59 17.34 -24.21
CA MET A 149 13.23 16.99 -22.95
C MET A 149 12.92 15.54 -22.55
N LEU A 150 11.65 15.12 -22.62
CA LEU A 150 11.24 13.78 -22.23
C LEU A 150 11.88 12.71 -23.13
N LYS A 151 12.11 12.99 -24.42
CA LYS A 151 12.80 12.08 -25.35
C LYS A 151 14.21 11.67 -24.90
N SER A 152 14.86 12.44 -24.01
CA SER A 152 16.15 12.04 -23.42
C SER A 152 16.10 10.71 -22.65
N LYS A 153 14.89 10.22 -22.29
CA LYS A 153 14.66 8.96 -21.56
C LYS A 153 13.96 7.89 -22.40
N ASP A 154 14.02 7.97 -23.73
CA ASP A 154 13.41 7.00 -24.64
C ASP A 154 13.85 5.56 -24.42
N GLU A 155 15.11 5.34 -24.04
CA GLU A 155 15.63 3.99 -23.79
C GLU A 155 14.98 3.30 -22.59
N VAL A 156 14.39 4.08 -21.66
CA VAL A 156 13.60 3.54 -20.54
C VAL A 156 12.14 3.32 -20.96
N VAL A 157 11.59 4.16 -21.84
CA VAL A 157 10.17 4.11 -22.23
C VAL A 157 9.89 3.08 -23.32
N LYS A 158 10.80 2.90 -24.29
CA LYS A 158 10.62 1.96 -25.42
C LYS A 158 10.35 0.53 -24.96
N PRO A 159 11.08 -0.05 -23.97
CA PRO A 159 10.79 -1.40 -23.49
C PRO A 159 9.42 -1.55 -22.84
N LEU A 160 8.90 -0.48 -22.21
CA LEU A 160 7.55 -0.48 -21.64
C LEU A 160 6.50 -0.61 -22.75
N VAL A 161 6.62 0.21 -23.80
CA VAL A 161 5.68 0.18 -24.93
C VAL A 161 5.79 -1.12 -25.73
N ALA A 162 7.01 -1.63 -25.94
CA ALA A 162 7.26 -2.85 -26.70
C ALA A 162 6.65 -4.12 -26.06
N ALA A 163 6.32 -4.08 -24.76
CA ALA A 163 5.75 -5.20 -24.04
C ALA A 163 4.22 -5.16 -23.90
N LEU A 164 3.52 -4.20 -24.54
CA LEU A 164 2.07 -4.01 -24.40
C LEU A 164 1.20 -5.19 -24.87
N ASP A 165 1.78 -6.15 -25.60
CA ASP A 165 1.11 -7.41 -25.95
C ASP A 165 0.84 -8.30 -24.72
N ARG A 166 1.56 -8.07 -23.61
CA ARG A 166 1.30 -8.70 -22.31
C ARG A 166 0.14 -8.00 -21.63
N ARG A 167 -1.02 -8.66 -21.56
CA ARG A 167 -2.27 -8.07 -21.05
C ARG A 167 -2.36 -8.00 -19.53
N GLY A 168 -1.91 -9.04 -18.83
CA GLY A 168 -1.89 -9.06 -17.37
C GLY A 168 -0.68 -8.34 -16.81
N CYS A 169 -0.79 -7.73 -15.63
CA CYS A 169 0.34 -7.08 -14.98
C CYS A 169 0.29 -7.31 -13.47
N ARG A 170 1.33 -7.95 -12.93
CA ARG A 170 1.55 -8.13 -11.49
C ARG A 170 3.00 -7.93 -11.14
N TRP A 171 3.24 -7.37 -9.96
CA TRP A 171 4.58 -7.20 -9.46
C TRP A 171 5.24 -8.56 -9.20
N ILE A 172 6.52 -8.65 -9.56
CA ILE A 172 7.34 -9.83 -9.33
C ILE A 172 8.34 -9.50 -8.20
N PRO A 173 8.57 -10.43 -7.25
CA PRO A 173 7.93 -11.75 -7.11
C PRO A 173 6.47 -11.64 -6.66
N GLU A 174 5.71 -12.67 -7.00
CA GLU A 174 4.33 -12.80 -6.57
C GLU A 174 4.26 -13.29 -5.10
N TRP A 175 3.15 -13.01 -4.43
CA TRP A 175 3.02 -13.23 -2.99
C TRP A 175 2.91 -14.70 -2.57
N GLU A 176 2.54 -15.61 -3.47
CA GLU A 176 2.55 -17.06 -3.18
C GLU A 176 3.98 -17.58 -2.91
N ASP A 177 4.98 -16.97 -3.55
CA ASP A 177 6.39 -17.36 -3.40
C ASP A 177 7.07 -16.70 -2.18
N ALA A 178 6.44 -15.68 -1.58
CA ALA A 178 6.99 -14.93 -0.47
C ALA A 178 6.52 -15.52 0.88
N ALA A 179 7.46 -16.00 1.70
CA ALA A 179 7.15 -16.32 3.10
C ALA A 179 6.68 -15.04 3.82
N LEU A 180 5.39 -14.93 4.08
CA LEU A 180 4.82 -13.76 4.77
C LEU A 180 5.42 -13.66 6.19
N PRO A 181 5.98 -12.50 6.58
CA PRO A 181 6.50 -12.31 7.92
C PRO A 181 5.37 -12.33 8.96
N GLY A 182 5.71 -12.67 10.20
CA GLY A 182 4.73 -12.66 11.31
C GLY A 182 4.13 -11.29 11.60
N ASN A 183 4.84 -10.20 11.29
CA ASN A 183 4.30 -8.84 11.27
C ASN A 183 4.00 -8.42 9.83
N PHE A 184 2.73 -8.51 9.44
CA PHE A 184 2.27 -8.20 8.09
C PHE A 184 2.59 -6.75 7.69
N PHE A 185 2.47 -5.80 8.61
CA PHE A 185 2.73 -4.38 8.35
C PHE A 185 4.23 -4.02 8.29
N ALA A 186 5.13 -4.98 8.52
CA ALA A 186 6.56 -4.81 8.31
C ALA A 186 7.00 -5.19 6.89
N ILE A 187 6.09 -5.65 6.03
CA ILE A 187 6.41 -6.00 4.65
C ILE A 187 6.86 -4.73 3.90
N PRO A 188 8.07 -4.72 3.32
CA PRO A 188 8.56 -3.59 2.56
C PRO A 188 7.84 -3.50 1.21
N MET A 189 7.43 -2.29 0.83
CA MET A 189 6.74 -2.03 -0.43
C MET A 189 7.49 -0.96 -1.25
N PRO A 190 8.73 -1.25 -1.69
CA PRO A 190 9.63 -0.24 -2.25
C PRO A 190 9.25 0.23 -3.67
N HIS A 191 8.32 -0.45 -4.33
CA HIS A 191 7.97 -0.21 -5.73
C HIS A 191 6.94 0.90 -5.94
N TYR A 192 6.02 1.15 -4.99
CA TYR A 192 4.92 2.09 -5.19
C TYR A 192 5.37 3.50 -5.54
N GLN A 193 6.41 3.99 -4.85
CA GLN A 193 6.90 5.33 -5.06
C GLN A 193 7.50 5.51 -6.47
N PRO A 194 8.42 4.64 -6.95
CA PRO A 194 8.86 4.61 -8.34
C PRO A 194 7.71 4.50 -9.35
N VAL A 195 6.71 3.65 -9.10
CA VAL A 195 5.55 3.47 -9.99
C VAL A 195 4.76 4.79 -10.13
N GLN A 196 4.50 5.49 -9.04
CA GLN A 196 3.84 6.80 -9.09
C GLN A 196 4.67 7.86 -9.82
N ARG A 197 6.00 7.86 -9.66
CA ARG A 197 6.89 8.77 -10.40
C ARG A 197 6.83 8.49 -11.89
N MET A 198 6.91 7.22 -12.28
CA MET A 198 6.80 6.78 -13.67
C MET A 198 5.45 7.12 -14.28
N ALA A 199 4.34 6.87 -13.57
CA ALA A 199 3.00 7.22 -14.04
C ALA A 199 2.84 8.72 -14.34
N ARG A 200 3.42 9.60 -13.50
CA ARG A 200 3.44 11.06 -13.76
C ARG A 200 4.19 11.41 -15.05
N TYR A 201 5.38 10.83 -15.21
CA TYR A 201 6.19 11.03 -16.40
C TYR A 201 5.42 10.57 -17.66
N LEU A 202 4.84 9.38 -17.63
CA LEU A 202 4.07 8.82 -18.74
C LEU A 202 2.82 9.65 -19.04
N CYS A 203 2.11 10.14 -18.02
CA CYS A 203 0.97 11.03 -18.18
C CYS A 203 1.36 12.35 -18.87
N LEU A 204 2.40 13.02 -18.39
CA LEU A 204 2.86 14.27 -19.01
C LEU A 204 3.29 14.01 -20.46
N ARG A 205 4.03 12.93 -20.71
CA ARG A 205 4.49 12.54 -22.04
C ARG A 205 3.33 12.22 -22.99
N SER A 206 2.30 11.53 -22.50
CA SER A 206 1.08 11.23 -23.27
C SER A 206 0.32 12.50 -23.66
N VAL A 207 0.22 13.46 -22.74
CA VAL A 207 -0.49 14.73 -22.93
C VAL A 207 0.22 15.60 -23.97
N VAL A 208 1.55 15.72 -23.90
CA VAL A 208 2.29 16.48 -24.92
C VAL A 208 2.26 15.79 -26.28
N ALA A 209 2.30 14.46 -26.33
CA ALA A 209 2.13 13.70 -27.57
C ALA A 209 0.75 13.96 -28.20
N ALA A 210 -0.31 13.94 -27.39
CA ALA A 210 -1.67 14.25 -27.84
C ALA A 210 -1.78 15.69 -28.38
N GLN A 211 -1.24 16.69 -27.68
CA GLN A 211 -1.25 18.09 -28.16
C GLN A 211 -0.47 18.30 -29.47
N LEU A 212 0.50 17.44 -29.76
CA LEU A 212 1.26 17.46 -31.02
C LEU A 212 0.65 16.54 -32.10
N GLY A 213 -0.47 15.89 -31.82
CA GLY A 213 -1.16 15.00 -32.76
C GLY A 213 -0.55 13.62 -32.94
N ASP A 214 0.42 13.22 -32.11
CA ASP A 214 1.01 11.88 -32.13
C ASP A 214 0.08 10.90 -31.39
N ALA A 215 -0.93 10.42 -32.12
CA ALA A 215 -1.94 9.51 -31.57
C ALA A 215 -1.32 8.21 -31.07
N ARG A 216 -0.43 7.60 -31.84
CA ARG A 216 0.17 6.32 -31.47
C ARG A 216 0.89 6.42 -30.13
N GLN A 217 1.75 7.42 -29.96
CA GLN A 217 2.47 7.60 -28.71
C GLN A 217 1.53 7.93 -27.54
N ALA A 218 0.53 8.79 -27.75
CA ALA A 218 -0.42 9.14 -26.71
C ALA A 218 -1.17 7.90 -26.19
N HIS A 219 -1.73 7.10 -27.10
CA HIS A 219 -2.49 5.90 -26.74
C HIS A 219 -1.60 4.81 -26.11
N ASP A 220 -0.42 4.53 -26.69
CA ASP A 220 0.50 3.52 -26.13
C ASP A 220 0.92 3.86 -24.68
N LEU A 221 1.16 5.14 -24.38
CA LEU A 221 1.53 5.59 -23.03
C LEU A 221 0.37 5.51 -22.03
N VAL A 222 -0.88 5.68 -22.47
CA VAL A 222 -2.04 5.39 -21.63
C VAL A 222 -2.10 3.92 -21.28
N ARG A 223 -1.92 3.03 -22.26
CA ARG A 223 -1.96 1.58 -22.05
C ARG A 223 -0.88 1.11 -21.07
N VAL A 224 0.33 1.69 -21.13
CA VAL A 224 1.38 1.45 -20.12
C VAL A 224 0.89 1.87 -18.73
N GLN A 225 0.29 3.06 -18.58
CA GLN A 225 -0.25 3.51 -17.29
C GLN A 225 -1.35 2.58 -16.76
N LEU A 226 -2.22 2.04 -17.63
CA LEU A 226 -3.23 1.07 -17.25
C LEU A 226 -2.60 -0.23 -16.73
N ARG A 227 -1.54 -0.76 -17.35
CA ARG A 227 -0.81 -1.93 -16.82
C ARG A 227 -0.21 -1.67 -15.43
N LEU A 228 0.32 -0.47 -15.19
CA LEU A 228 0.86 -0.11 -13.88
C LEU A 228 -0.24 0.04 -12.82
N ALA A 229 -1.38 0.62 -13.18
CA ALA A 229 -2.54 0.71 -12.30
C ALA A 229 -3.05 -0.68 -11.94
N GLN A 230 -3.17 -1.57 -12.93
CA GLN A 230 -3.61 -2.95 -12.75
C GLN A 230 -2.73 -3.68 -11.74
N ALA A 231 -1.40 -3.65 -11.90
CA ALA A 231 -0.50 -4.33 -10.97
C ALA A 231 -0.61 -3.84 -9.53
N SER A 232 -0.87 -2.55 -9.31
CA SER A 232 -1.08 -2.00 -7.98
C SER A 232 -2.47 -2.31 -7.40
N LEU A 233 -3.53 -2.33 -8.23
CA LEU A 233 -4.89 -2.71 -7.81
C LEU A 233 -5.08 -4.22 -7.59
N GLU A 234 -4.22 -5.02 -8.22
CA GLU A 234 -4.14 -6.47 -7.99
C GLU A 234 -3.18 -6.81 -6.84
N ASP A 235 -2.53 -5.83 -6.21
CA ASP A 235 -1.72 -6.06 -5.02
C ASP A 235 -2.62 -6.21 -3.78
N PRO A 236 -2.30 -7.09 -2.81
CA PRO A 236 -3.21 -7.42 -1.72
C PRO A 236 -3.17 -6.40 -0.56
N PHE A 237 -2.64 -5.19 -0.76
CA PHE A 237 -2.48 -4.18 0.30
C PHE A 237 -3.35 -2.96 0.00
N LEU A 238 -3.94 -2.35 1.03
CA LEU A 238 -4.73 -1.13 0.87
C LEU A 238 -3.91 0.03 0.31
N ILE A 239 -2.64 0.15 0.72
CA ILE A 239 -1.72 1.13 0.12
C ILE A 239 -1.50 0.87 -1.38
N GLY A 240 -1.51 -0.39 -1.82
CA GLY A 240 -1.45 -0.77 -3.23
C GLY A 240 -2.68 -0.31 -4.01
N GLU A 241 -3.88 -0.48 -3.43
CA GLU A 241 -5.13 0.05 -3.98
C GLU A 241 -5.05 1.58 -4.17
N LEU A 242 -4.64 2.32 -3.12
CA LEU A 242 -4.51 3.78 -3.17
C LEU A 242 -3.53 4.23 -4.26
N VAL A 243 -2.41 3.51 -4.41
CA VAL A 243 -1.41 3.78 -5.44
C VAL A 243 -1.99 3.50 -6.83
N GLY A 244 -2.67 2.35 -7.00
CA GLY A 244 -3.32 1.96 -8.24
C GLY A 244 -4.39 2.96 -8.68
N ALA A 245 -5.25 3.39 -7.75
CA ALA A 245 -6.25 4.43 -7.99
C ALA A 245 -5.60 5.77 -8.41
N ALA A 246 -4.47 6.15 -7.79
CA ALA A 246 -3.74 7.36 -8.16
C ALA A 246 -3.14 7.27 -9.58
N VAL A 247 -2.57 6.12 -9.95
CA VAL A 247 -2.04 5.86 -11.30
C VAL A 247 -3.17 5.86 -12.33
N LEU A 248 -4.29 5.20 -12.02
CA LEU A 248 -5.48 5.18 -12.88
C LEU A 248 -6.03 6.60 -13.10
N LYS A 249 -6.06 7.44 -12.07
CA LYS A 249 -6.48 8.85 -12.19
C LYS A 249 -5.58 9.67 -13.14
N MET A 250 -4.29 9.38 -13.18
CA MET A 250 -3.36 9.98 -14.14
C MET A 250 -3.60 9.47 -15.57
N ALA A 251 -3.83 8.17 -15.73
CA ALA A 251 -4.23 7.60 -17.01
C ALA A 251 -5.52 8.27 -17.52
N MET A 252 -6.52 8.46 -16.65
CA MET A 252 -7.79 9.12 -17.01
C MET A 252 -7.58 10.56 -17.48
N SER A 253 -6.60 11.26 -16.92
CA SER A 253 -6.27 12.62 -17.35
C SER A 253 -5.62 12.65 -18.73
N SER A 254 -4.81 11.63 -19.05
CA SER A 254 -4.27 11.43 -20.40
C SER A 254 -5.38 11.10 -21.41
N ILE A 255 -6.30 10.19 -21.06
CA ILE A 255 -7.46 9.83 -21.90
C ILE A 255 -8.34 11.05 -22.16
N TRP A 256 -8.61 11.85 -21.13
CA TRP A 256 -9.42 13.06 -21.28
C TRP A 256 -8.82 14.03 -22.28
N GLU A 257 -7.50 14.22 -22.25
CA GLU A 257 -6.81 15.11 -23.19
C GLU A 257 -6.88 14.57 -24.62
N ILE A 258 -6.67 13.25 -24.80
CA ILE A 258 -6.81 12.55 -26.08
C ILE A 258 -8.22 12.72 -26.65
N CYS A 259 -9.26 12.50 -25.83
CA CYS A 259 -10.65 12.66 -26.21
C CYS A 259 -10.97 14.11 -26.58
N ARG A 260 -10.56 15.08 -25.75
CA ARG A 260 -10.79 16.51 -25.99
C ARG A 260 -10.21 16.96 -27.33
N LEU A 261 -9.01 16.47 -27.66
CA LEU A 261 -8.29 16.82 -28.89
C LEU A 261 -8.69 15.96 -30.09
N HIS A 262 -9.54 14.94 -29.91
CA HIS A 262 -9.93 13.97 -30.93
C HIS A 262 -8.71 13.30 -31.59
N VAL A 263 -7.70 12.95 -30.79
CA VAL A 263 -6.45 12.37 -31.26
C VAL A 263 -6.55 10.85 -31.29
N GLY A 264 -6.59 10.26 -32.48
CA GLY A 264 -6.65 8.81 -32.66
C GLY A 264 -7.80 8.37 -33.56
N THR A 265 -7.77 7.09 -33.91
CA THR A 265 -8.76 6.40 -34.72
C THR A 265 -9.79 5.69 -33.85
N VAL A 266 -10.87 5.21 -34.47
CA VAL A 266 -11.88 4.38 -33.78
C VAL A 266 -11.24 3.14 -33.15
N ASP A 267 -10.27 2.53 -33.82
CA ASP A 267 -9.57 1.35 -33.28
C ASP A 267 -8.73 1.70 -32.04
N ASP A 268 -8.09 2.86 -32.01
CA ASP A 268 -7.32 3.31 -30.84
C ASP A 268 -8.24 3.47 -29.61
N PHE A 269 -9.38 4.14 -29.79
CA PHE A 269 -10.38 4.29 -28.72
C PHE A 269 -11.04 2.97 -28.33
N ARG A 270 -11.25 2.06 -29.28
CA ARG A 270 -11.79 0.71 -28.99
C ARG A 270 -10.84 -0.05 -28.07
N VAL A 271 -9.54 -0.04 -28.35
CA VAL A 271 -8.54 -0.71 -27.50
C VAL A 271 -8.52 -0.12 -26.08
N LEU A 272 -8.55 1.21 -25.94
CA LEU A 272 -8.62 1.84 -24.61
C LEU A 272 -9.91 1.48 -23.87
N SER A 273 -11.05 1.43 -24.56
CA SER A 273 -12.33 1.01 -23.97
C SER A 273 -12.29 -0.44 -23.49
N GLU A 274 -11.67 -1.34 -24.26
CA GLU A 274 -11.50 -2.75 -23.90
C GLU A 274 -10.62 -2.90 -22.65
N GLU A 275 -9.47 -2.22 -22.59
CA GLU A 275 -8.58 -2.28 -21.40
C GLU A 275 -9.20 -1.62 -20.16
N LEU A 276 -9.96 -0.54 -20.32
CA LEU A 276 -10.70 0.09 -19.23
C LEU A 276 -11.78 -0.82 -18.64
N ALA A 277 -12.43 -1.63 -19.46
CA ALA A 277 -13.48 -2.55 -19.03
C ALA A 277 -12.96 -3.70 -18.16
N GLU A 278 -11.64 -3.94 -18.13
CA GLU A 278 -11.02 -4.97 -17.30
C GLU A 278 -10.90 -4.55 -15.82
N PHE A 279 -11.05 -3.27 -15.48
CA PHE A 279 -10.91 -2.77 -14.11
C PHE A 279 -12.17 -3.01 -13.26
N ASP A 280 -12.04 -3.84 -12.22
CA ASP A 280 -13.02 -3.95 -11.14
C ASP A 280 -12.48 -3.30 -9.85
N LEU A 281 -12.76 -2.01 -9.70
CA LEU A 281 -12.30 -1.23 -8.55
C LEU A 281 -12.95 -1.67 -7.23
N HIS A 282 -14.20 -2.14 -7.28
CA HIS A 282 -14.89 -2.63 -6.10
C HIS A 282 -14.23 -3.91 -5.59
N ALA A 283 -13.97 -4.86 -6.48
CA ALA A 283 -13.25 -6.08 -6.12
C ALA A 283 -11.82 -5.79 -5.64
N ALA A 284 -11.13 -4.79 -6.20
CA ALA A 284 -9.80 -4.38 -5.75
C ALA A 284 -9.82 -3.88 -4.29
N VAL A 285 -10.70 -2.92 -3.97
CA VAL A 285 -10.87 -2.40 -2.61
C VAL A 285 -11.24 -3.52 -1.64
N LEU A 286 -12.19 -4.38 -2.01
CA LEU A 286 -12.65 -5.46 -1.15
C LEU A 286 -11.54 -6.48 -0.85
N ARG A 287 -10.74 -6.87 -1.86
CA ARG A 287 -9.58 -7.75 -1.64
C ARG A 287 -8.55 -7.10 -0.72
N ALA A 288 -8.24 -5.82 -0.92
CA ALA A 288 -7.27 -5.10 -0.11
C ALA A 288 -7.72 -4.99 1.36
N CYS A 289 -8.97 -4.59 1.61
CA CYS A 289 -9.53 -4.52 2.97
C CYS A 289 -9.55 -5.88 3.66
N ARG A 290 -10.00 -6.94 2.98
CA ARG A 290 -10.00 -8.31 3.53
C ARG A 290 -8.59 -8.76 3.91
N THR A 291 -7.63 -8.52 3.03
CA THR A 291 -6.24 -8.94 3.28
C THR A 291 -5.60 -8.12 4.40
N GLU A 292 -5.89 -6.83 4.51
CA GLU A 292 -5.39 -5.98 5.59
C GLU A 292 -6.00 -6.36 6.95
N LEU A 293 -7.29 -6.69 7.01
CA LEU A 293 -7.94 -7.24 8.21
C LEU A 293 -7.29 -8.57 8.61
N ALA A 294 -7.13 -9.50 7.68
CA ALA A 294 -6.45 -10.77 7.91
C ALA A 294 -5.00 -10.58 8.36
N GLY A 295 -4.28 -9.63 7.76
CA GLY A 295 -2.93 -9.21 8.13
C GLY A 295 -2.84 -8.62 9.54
N ALA A 296 -3.81 -7.80 9.94
CA ALA A 296 -3.91 -7.24 11.28
C ALA A 296 -4.17 -8.32 12.33
N VAL A 297 -5.12 -9.21 12.08
CA VAL A 297 -5.38 -10.36 12.95
C VAL A 297 -4.15 -11.26 13.05
N GLY A 298 -3.53 -11.62 11.92
CA GLY A 298 -2.34 -12.45 11.87
C GLY A 298 -1.17 -11.84 12.65
N THR A 299 -0.98 -10.53 12.54
CA THR A 299 0.04 -9.79 13.31
C THR A 299 -0.23 -9.85 14.81
N LEU A 300 -1.49 -9.68 15.24
CA LEU A 300 -1.87 -9.80 16.64
C LEU A 300 -1.67 -11.22 17.19
N GLN A 301 -2.00 -12.23 16.39
CA GLN A 301 -1.75 -13.63 16.74
C GLN A 301 -0.25 -13.91 16.91
N TRP A 302 0.58 -13.41 15.98
CA TRP A 302 2.03 -13.53 16.05
C TRP A 302 2.61 -12.82 17.29
N LEU A 303 2.17 -11.59 17.58
CA LEU A 303 2.60 -10.86 18.78
C LEU A 303 2.22 -11.60 20.07
N LYS A 304 1.04 -12.23 20.09
CA LYS A 304 0.58 -13.09 21.19
C LYS A 304 1.46 -14.33 21.32
N SER A 305 1.75 -15.06 20.23
CA SER A 305 2.55 -16.29 20.27
C SER A 305 4.03 -16.04 20.56
N ALA A 306 4.59 -14.94 20.05
CA ALA A 306 5.98 -14.55 20.28
C ALA A 306 6.20 -13.86 21.64
N ASN A 307 5.13 -13.67 22.43
CA ASN A 307 5.12 -12.90 23.67
C ASN A 307 5.68 -11.48 23.51
N GLN A 308 5.42 -10.86 22.35
CA GLN A 308 5.84 -9.50 21.99
C GLN A 308 4.69 -8.49 22.11
N LYS A 309 3.66 -8.79 22.91
CA LYS A 309 2.48 -7.93 23.14
C LYS A 309 2.82 -6.49 23.57
N GLY A 310 4.02 -6.26 24.10
CA GLY A 310 4.57 -4.92 24.32
C GLY A 310 4.56 -4.02 23.11
N ALA A 311 4.78 -4.55 21.91
CA ALA A 311 4.73 -3.80 20.65
C ALA A 311 3.39 -3.06 20.44
N LEU A 312 2.28 -3.56 21.00
CA LEU A 312 0.97 -2.89 20.91
C LEU A 312 0.93 -1.61 21.74
N LEU A 313 1.53 -1.62 22.93
CA LEU A 313 1.66 -0.42 23.77
C LEU A 313 2.63 0.59 23.17
N MET A 314 3.67 0.09 22.50
CA MET A 314 4.70 0.88 21.83
C MET A 314 4.18 1.68 20.65
N ALA A 315 3.29 1.07 19.87
CA ALA A 315 2.63 1.75 18.75
C ALA A 315 1.79 2.94 19.24
N ALA A 316 1.18 2.83 20.42
CA ALA A 316 0.42 3.93 21.03
C ALA A 316 1.31 5.01 21.66
N GLU A 317 2.43 4.63 22.29
CA GLU A 317 3.36 5.57 22.94
C GLU A 317 4.85 5.32 22.58
N PRO A 318 5.30 5.75 21.40
CA PRO A 318 6.64 5.45 20.89
C PRO A 318 7.79 6.05 21.71
N LYS A 319 7.53 7.06 22.56
CA LYS A 319 8.54 7.73 23.39
C LYS A 319 8.93 6.97 24.68
N GLN A 320 8.17 5.97 25.12
CA GLN A 320 8.38 5.26 26.40
C GLN A 320 8.77 3.78 26.23
N SER A 321 9.71 3.53 25.31
CA SER A 321 9.79 2.26 24.60
C SER A 321 10.18 1.02 25.43
N SER A 322 11.16 1.15 26.33
CA SER A 322 11.76 -0.02 26.98
C SER A 322 10.96 -0.56 28.18
N GLN A 323 10.20 0.31 28.87
CA GLN A 323 9.38 -0.10 30.03
C GLN A 323 8.04 -0.67 29.58
N LEU A 324 7.43 -0.08 28.56
CA LEU A 324 6.17 -0.56 27.98
C LEU A 324 6.32 -1.95 27.36
N ASP A 325 7.48 -2.27 26.75
CA ASP A 325 7.72 -3.63 26.24
C ASP A 325 7.64 -4.69 27.35
N ARG A 326 8.31 -4.44 28.48
CA ARG A 326 8.33 -5.37 29.62
C ARG A 326 6.95 -5.54 30.25
N LEU A 327 6.23 -4.44 30.44
CA LEU A 327 4.87 -4.46 30.98
C LEU A 327 3.90 -5.16 30.01
N GLY A 328 4.08 -4.97 28.71
CA GLY A 328 3.22 -5.60 27.71
C GLY A 328 3.30 -7.13 27.68
N ARG A 329 4.43 -7.72 28.05
CA ARG A 329 4.54 -9.20 28.19
C ARG A 329 3.58 -9.76 29.24
N LEU A 330 3.25 -8.97 30.25
CA LEU A 330 2.33 -9.33 31.32
C LEU A 330 0.85 -9.17 30.92
N ILE A 331 0.54 -8.60 29.76
CA ILE A 331 -0.85 -8.47 29.30
C ILE A 331 -1.47 -9.88 29.13
N PRO A 332 -2.68 -10.13 29.65
CA PRO A 332 -3.40 -11.38 29.41
C PRO A 332 -3.62 -11.59 27.91
N SER A 333 -3.35 -12.80 27.40
CA SER A 333 -3.56 -13.11 25.99
C SER A 333 -5.02 -12.90 25.56
N GLY A 334 -5.98 -13.05 26.47
CA GLY A 334 -7.39 -12.73 26.19
C GLY A 334 -7.66 -11.27 25.89
N TRP A 335 -6.81 -10.34 26.33
CA TRP A 335 -6.91 -8.94 25.93
C TRP A 335 -6.61 -8.78 24.44
N VAL A 336 -5.62 -9.51 23.91
CA VAL A 336 -5.34 -9.54 22.46
C VAL A 336 -6.50 -10.20 21.72
N ASP A 337 -7.05 -11.29 22.24
CA ASP A 337 -8.20 -11.99 21.65
C ASP A 337 -9.45 -11.09 21.60
N LEU A 338 -9.69 -10.26 22.62
CA LEU A 338 -10.76 -9.27 22.60
C LEU A 338 -10.55 -8.21 21.51
N ASN A 339 -9.32 -7.72 21.33
CA ASN A 339 -9.03 -6.74 20.26
C ASN A 339 -9.19 -7.36 18.87
N MET A 340 -8.76 -8.61 18.67
CA MET A 340 -9.00 -9.32 17.40
C MET A 340 -10.49 -9.50 17.12
N ALA A 341 -11.28 -9.87 18.13
CA ALA A 341 -12.73 -10.00 17.99
C ALA A 341 -13.38 -8.66 17.59
N THR A 342 -13.01 -7.57 18.29
CA THR A 342 -13.49 -6.22 17.97
C THR A 342 -13.11 -5.79 16.55
N LEU A 343 -11.88 -6.06 16.11
CA LEU A 343 -11.44 -5.71 14.74
C LEU A 343 -12.28 -6.40 13.68
N VAL A 344 -12.55 -7.70 13.84
CA VAL A 344 -13.41 -8.45 12.91
C VAL A 344 -14.84 -7.95 12.95
N ASP A 345 -15.37 -7.60 14.12
CA ASP A 345 -16.74 -7.10 14.28
C ASP A 345 -16.93 -5.65 13.79
N LEU A 346 -15.87 -4.84 13.66
CA LEU A 346 -15.96 -3.46 13.17
C LEU A 346 -16.09 -3.37 11.65
N GLU A 347 -15.55 -4.36 10.94
CA GLU A 347 -15.60 -4.47 9.47
C GLU A 347 -16.86 -5.21 8.99
N HIS A 348 -17.74 -5.61 9.92
CA HIS A 348 -18.98 -6.36 9.71
C HIS A 348 -20.22 -5.51 9.90
#